data_AF-A0A9D1LZM8-F1
#
_entry.id   AF-A0A9D1LZM8-F1
#
_cell.length_a   1.000
_cell.length_b   1.000
_cell.length_c   1.000
_cell.angle_alpha   90.00
_cell.angle_beta   90.00
_cell.angle_gamma   90.00
#
_symmetry.space_group_name_H-M   'P 1'
#
loop_
_entity.id
_entity.type
_entity.pdbx_description
1 polymer ?
#
loop_
_entity_poly.entity_id
_entity_poly.type
_entity_poly.pdbx_seq_one_letter_code
_entity_poly.pdbx_strand_id
1 'polypeptide(L)' 'MKNYDNYFLPVDNMEEAKRYYEEILGLKKKFDFSDKGMVAYNIGNEEPAIILKDKNKFENLKPTIWFEVEDVAIFY' A
#
# COMPACT_ATOMS: atom_id res chain seq x y z
N MET A 1 -0.42 18.96 7.65
CA MET A 1 -0.10 17.74 6.86
C MET A 1 1.41 17.70 6.66
N LYS A 2 2.11 16.71 7.23
CA LYS A 2 3.58 16.64 7.23
C LYS A 2 4.11 15.84 6.05
N ASN A 3 3.56 14.64 5.82
CA ASN A 3 3.92 13.76 4.72
C ASN A 3 2.75 12.84 4.36
N TYR A 4 2.87 12.08 3.28
CA TYR A 4 2.06 10.88 3.08
C TYR A 4 2.69 9.72 3.86
N ASP A 5 1.83 8.82 4.33
CA ASP A 5 2.23 7.56 4.95
C ASP A 5 1.91 6.43 3.95
N ASN A 6 0.77 5.75 4.06
CA ASN A 6 0.50 4.59 3.21
C ASN A 6 -0.46 4.87 2.05
N TYR A 7 -0.14 4.30 0.88
CA TYR A 7 -1.07 4.22 -0.26
C TYR A 7 -1.66 2.82 -0.34
N PHE A 8 -2.96 2.69 -0.09
CA PHE A 8 -3.67 1.42 -0.22
C PHE A 8 -4.31 1.33 -1.60
N LEU A 9 -3.88 0.35 -2.40
CA LEU A 9 -4.34 0.16 -3.78
C LEU A 9 -5.05 -1.18 -3.93
N PRO A 10 -6.35 -1.19 -4.28
CA PRO A 10 -7.06 -2.41 -4.61
C PRO A 10 -6.54 -2.99 -5.92
N VAL A 11 -6.26 -4.29 -5.96
CA VAL A 11 -5.76 -5.00 -7.16
C VAL A 11 -6.66 -6.19 -7.49
N ASP A 12 -6.85 -6.43 -8.79
CA ASP A 12 -7.68 -7.55 -9.30
C ASP A 12 -6.87 -8.85 -9.40
N ASN A 13 -5.56 -8.76 -9.67
CA ASN A 13 -4.64 -9.89 -9.75
C ASN A 13 -3.37 -9.58 -8.93
N MET A 14 -3.21 -10.31 -7.82
CA MET A 14 -2.09 -10.09 -6.91
C MET A 14 -0.74 -10.45 -7.54
N GLU A 15 -0.65 -11.53 -8.32
CA GLU A 15 0.62 -11.98 -8.91
C GLU A 15 1.12 -11.00 -9.99
N GLU A 16 0.22 -10.51 -10.84
CA GLU A 16 0.56 -9.50 -11.84
C GLU A 16 0.99 -8.18 -11.17
N ALA A 17 0.28 -7.77 -10.13
CA ALA A 17 0.63 -6.56 -9.40
C ALA A 17 1.99 -6.71 -8.70
N LYS A 18 2.28 -7.86 -8.08
CA LYS A 18 3.59 -8.13 -7.48
C LYS A 18 4.72 -8.00 -8.51
N ARG A 19 4.57 -8.62 -9.67
CA ARG A 19 5.53 -8.51 -10.77
C ARG A 19 5.74 -7.06 -11.20
N TYR A 20 4.67 -6.29 -11.34
CA TYR A 20 4.77 -4.88 -11.72
C TYR A 20 5.54 -4.04 -10.68
N TYR A 21 5.14 -4.09 -9.40
CA TYR A 21 5.76 -3.27 -8.37
C TYR A 21 7.17 -3.74 -7.99
N GLU A 22 7.44 -5.05 -7.98
CA GLU A 22 8.73 -5.60 -7.56
C GLU A 22 9.75 -5.65 -8.69
N GLU A 23 9.38 -6.16 -9.87
CA GLU A 23 10.33 -6.41 -10.96
C GLU A 23 10.41 -5.24 -11.94
N ILE A 24 9.26 -4.67 -12.33
CA ILE A 24 9.24 -3.59 -13.34
C ILE A 24 9.60 -2.26 -12.70
N LEU A 25 9.00 -1.93 -11.55
CA LEU A 25 9.31 -0.70 -10.81
C LEU A 25 10.51 -0.84 -9.87
N GLY A 26 10.96 -2.06 -9.58
CA GLY A 26 12.12 -2.30 -8.73
C GLY A 26 11.88 -1.96 -7.26
N LEU A 27 10.63 -1.93 -6.79
CA LEU A 27 10.35 -1.56 -5.40
C LEU A 27 10.74 -2.70 -4.46
N LYS A 28 11.42 -2.34 -3.37
CA LYS A 28 11.79 -3.29 -2.33
C LYS A 28 10.56 -3.70 -1.52
N LYS A 29 10.28 -4.99 -1.49
CA LYS A 29 9.22 -5.57 -0.64
C LYS A 29 9.45 -5.25 0.84
N LYS A 30 8.41 -4.75 1.51
CA LYS A 30 8.38 -4.52 2.96
C LYS A 30 7.89 -5.77 3.69
N PHE A 31 6.77 -6.33 3.24
CA PHE A 31 6.22 -7.60 3.72
C PHE A 31 5.33 -8.25 2.66
N ASP A 32 5.15 -9.57 2.76
CA ASP A 32 4.26 -10.37 1.90
C ASP A 32 3.27 -11.15 2.77
N PHE A 33 1.99 -10.81 2.66
CA PHE A 33 0.87 -11.56 3.21
C PHE A 33 -0.15 -11.82 2.08
N SER A 34 0.31 -12.15 0.88
CA SER A 34 -0.57 -12.36 -0.28
C SER A 34 -1.56 -13.52 -0.05
N ASP A 35 -1.19 -14.49 0.78
CA ASP A 35 -2.07 -15.53 1.34
C ASP A 35 -3.28 -14.97 2.10
N LYS A 36 -3.14 -13.78 2.69
CA LYS A 36 -4.21 -12.99 3.33
C LYS A 36 -4.69 -11.81 2.47
N GLY A 37 -4.17 -11.67 1.25
CA GLY A 37 -4.61 -10.67 0.27
C GLY A 37 -3.88 -9.34 0.34
N MET A 38 -2.68 -9.28 0.93
CA MET A 38 -1.96 -8.02 1.10
C MET A 38 -0.46 -8.16 0.87
N VAL A 39 0.15 -7.22 0.14
CA VAL A 39 1.60 -7.12 -0.01
C VAL A 39 1.98 -5.65 0.06
N ALA A 40 3.14 -5.35 0.62
CA ALA A 40 3.61 -3.97 0.75
C ALA A 40 5.02 -3.78 0.21
N TYR A 41 5.24 -2.60 -0.36
CA TYR A 41 6.50 -2.18 -0.97
C TYR A 41 6.95 -0.84 -0.39
N ASN A 42 8.23 -0.74 -0.05
CA ASN A 42 8.83 0.50 0.44
C ASN A 42 8.92 1.54 -0.68
N ILE A 43 8.70 2.81 -0.33
CA ILE A 43 8.99 3.95 -1.19
C ILE A 43 10.17 4.74 -0.60
N GLY A 44 11.29 4.75 -1.31
CA GLY A 44 12.52 5.38 -0.83
C GLY A 44 13.08 4.68 0.42
N ASN A 45 13.53 5.50 1.39
CA ASN A 45 14.12 5.03 2.65
C ASN A 45 13.16 5.12 3.84
N GLU A 46 11.93 5.56 3.59
CA GLU A 46 10.98 5.95 4.62
C GLU A 46 10.14 4.72 5.09
N GLU A 47 9.37 4.88 6.17
CA GLU A 47 8.28 3.96 6.58
C GLU A 47 7.09 3.78 5.59
N PRO A 48 6.67 4.76 4.76
CA PRO A 48 5.50 4.67 3.91
C PRO A 48 5.64 3.56 2.87
N ALA A 49 4.51 2.90 2.63
CA ALA A 49 4.43 1.80 1.68
C ALA A 49 3.30 1.98 0.68
N ILE A 50 3.52 1.44 -0.52
CA ILE A 50 2.42 1.03 -1.39
C ILE A 50 1.95 -0.32 -0.87
N ILE A 51 0.70 -0.38 -0.42
CA ILE A 51 0.04 -1.57 0.10
C ILE A 51 -1.02 -2.02 -0.90
N LEU A 52 -0.78 -3.15 -1.55
CA LEU A 52 -1.74 -3.75 -2.46
C LEU A 52 -2.72 -4.60 -1.68
N LYS A 53 -4.02 -4.49 -2.00
CA LYS A 53 -5.09 -5.30 -1.39
C LYS A 53 -5.89 -6.03 -2.44
N ASP A 54 -5.99 -7.34 -2.30
CA ASP A 54 -6.72 -8.22 -3.22
C ASP A 54 -8.23 -8.00 -3.12
N LYS A 55 -8.84 -7.55 -4.21
CA LYS A 55 -10.30 -7.34 -4.30
C LYS A 55 -11.11 -8.63 -4.16
N ASN A 56 -10.50 -9.79 -4.41
CA ASN A 56 -11.16 -11.09 -4.24
C ASN A 56 -11.25 -11.52 -2.76
N LYS A 57 -10.48 -10.88 -1.87
CA LYS A 57 -10.48 -11.17 -0.42
C LYS A 57 -11.10 -10.08 0.45
N PHE A 58 -11.15 -8.86 -0.06
CA PHE A 58 -11.75 -7.73 0.65
C PHE A 58 -12.80 -7.06 -0.23
N GLU A 59 -14.02 -6.98 0.30
CA GLU A 59 -15.13 -6.33 -0.39
C GLU A 59 -15.05 -4.80 -0.29
N ASN A 60 -15.62 -4.10 -1.29
CA ASN A 60 -15.80 -2.65 -1.29
C ASN A 60 -14.52 -1.83 -1.07
N LEU A 61 -13.36 -2.38 -1.42
CA LEU A 61 -12.10 -1.68 -1.33
C LEU A 61 -12.11 -0.41 -2.19
N LYS A 62 -11.71 0.71 -1.59
CA LYS A 62 -11.43 1.97 -2.29
C LYS A 62 -9.96 2.32 -2.14
N PRO A 63 -9.34 2.93 -3.17
CA PRO A 63 -8.02 3.54 -3.01
C PRO A 63 -8.05 4.49 -1.81
N THR A 64 -7.06 4.33 -0.91
CA THR A 64 -6.97 5.14 0.31
C THR A 64 -5.56 5.66 0.46
N ILE A 65 -5.44 6.92 0.86
CA ILE A 65 -4.16 7.53 1.18
C ILE A 65 -4.20 7.89 2.67
N TRP A 66 -3.19 7.46 3.41
CA TRP A 66 -2.96 7.93 4.76
C TRP A 66 -1.92 9.05 4.75
N PHE A 67 -2.13 10.03 5.60
CA PHE A 67 -1.24 11.15 5.77
C PHE A 67 -0.73 11.19 7.20
N GLU A 68 0.53 11.54 7.34
CA GLU A 68 1.10 11.87 8.63
C GLU A 68 0.65 13.29 9.02
N VAL A 69 0.02 13.38 10.20
CA VAL A 69 -0.39 14.62 10.83
C VAL A 69 0.24 14.71 12.21
N GLU A 70 0.35 15.93 12.73
CA GLU A 70 0.90 16.15 14.07
C GLU A 70 0.02 15.56 15.17
N ASP A 71 -1.30 15.68 15.02
CA ASP A 71 -2.32 15.14 15.91
C ASP A 71 -3.56 14.79 15.07
N VAL A 72 -4.05 13.55 15.19
CA VAL A 72 -5.22 13.03 14.47
C VAL A 72 -6.55 13.59 15.01
N ALA A 73 -6.56 14.14 16.22
CA ALA A 73 -7.73 14.77 16.81
C ALA A 73 -7.95 16.21 16.33
N ILE A 74 -6.92 16.83 15.73
CA ILE A 74 -7.00 18.19 15.21
C ILE A 74 -7.56 18.16 13.79
N PHE A 75 -8.75 18.72 13.61
CA PHE A 75 -9.32 19.00 12.30
C PHE A 75 -8.67 20.26 11.71
N TYR A 76 -8.07 20.13 10.53
CA TYR A 76 -7.53 21.23 9.73
C TYR A 76 -8.48 21.57 8.59
#